data_AF-A0A839T0H3-F1
#
_entry.id   AF-A0A839T0H3-F1
#
_cell.length_a   1.000
_cell.length_b   1.000
_cell.length_c   1.000
_cell.angle_alpha   90.00
_cell.angle_beta   90.00
_cell.angle_gamma   90.00
#
_symmetry.space_group_name_H-M   'P 1'
#
loop_
_entity.id
_entity.type
_entity.pdbx_description
1 polymer ?
#
loop_
_entity_poly.entity_id
_entity_poly.type
_entity_poly.pdbx_seq_one_letter_code
_entity_poly.pdbx_strand_id
1 'polypeptide(L)'
;MNIWALDKHQDIRHVLLLLHEQLGPDAFVVDATTSLDSRAIYLRHRTDEGVRAWLYTLGQNSGHYGVHLEYPNSTDPHENVPLSALVEMLAVHFDVAIIQPLP
;
A
#
# COMPACT_ATOMS: atom_id res chain seq x y z
N MET A 1 -5.47 -10.22 9.48
CA MET A 1 -5.60 -10.69 8.08
C MET A 1 -4.37 -11.52 7.73
N ASN A 2 -4.50 -12.61 6.96
CA ASN A 2 -3.35 -13.42 6.56
C ASN A 2 -2.86 -12.99 5.16
N ILE A 3 -1.82 -12.16 5.08
CA ILE A 3 -1.23 -11.66 3.82
C ILE A 3 -0.80 -12.82 2.92
N TRP A 4 -0.32 -13.93 3.49
CA TRP A 4 0.14 -15.09 2.74
C TRP A 4 -0.96 -15.82 1.98
N ALA A 5 -2.19 -15.75 2.49
CA ALA A 5 -3.37 -16.36 1.88
C ALA A 5 -3.99 -15.51 0.77
N LEU A 6 -3.47 -14.30 0.51
CA LEU A 6 -3.90 -13.47 -0.62
C LEU A 6 -3.49 -14.12 -1.94
N ASP A 7 -4.44 -14.22 -2.87
CA ASP A 7 -4.20 -14.59 -4.26
C ASP A 7 -3.57 -13.42 -5.03
N LYS A 8 -2.35 -13.07 -4.64
CA LYS A 8 -1.54 -11.97 -5.20
C LYS A 8 -0.12 -12.43 -5.48
N HIS A 9 0.55 -11.73 -6.38
CA HIS A 9 1.95 -11.97 -6.69
C HIS A 9 2.81 -11.81 -5.43
N GLN A 10 3.94 -12.52 -5.38
CA GLN A 10 4.82 -12.52 -4.21
C GLN A 10 5.29 -11.10 -3.84
N ASP A 11 5.53 -10.23 -4.83
CA ASP A 11 6.02 -8.88 -4.58
C ASP A 11 4.98 -8.01 -3.84
N ILE A 12 3.69 -8.19 -4.14
CA ILE A 12 2.60 -7.52 -3.43
C ILE A 12 2.51 -8.04 -1.99
N ARG A 13 2.58 -9.36 -1.80
CA ARG A 13 2.58 -9.94 -0.45
C ARG A 13 3.80 -9.47 0.36
N HIS A 14 4.96 -9.38 -0.29
CA HIS A 14 6.20 -8.92 0.32
C HIS A 14 6.10 -7.46 0.75
N VAL A 15 5.69 -6.54 -0.13
CA VAL A 15 5.54 -5.12 0.25
C VAL A 15 4.48 -4.93 1.34
N LEU A 16 3.37 -5.68 1.31
CA LEU A 16 2.38 -5.62 2.39
C LEU A 16 2.97 -5.99 3.75
N LEU A 17 3.85 -6.99 3.81
CA LEU A 17 4.54 -7.36 5.06
C LEU A 17 5.43 -6.22 5.55
N LEU A 18 6.23 -5.62 4.65
CA LEU A 18 7.10 -4.50 5.00
C LEU A 18 6.30 -3.29 5.49
N LEU A 19 5.20 -2.96 4.81
CA LEU A 19 4.29 -1.88 5.23
C LEU A 19 3.65 -2.18 6.59
N HIS A 20 3.27 -3.43 6.86
CA HIS A 20 2.74 -3.83 8.16
C HIS A 20 3.78 -3.69 9.29
N GLU A 21 5.03 -4.05 9.04
CA GLU A 21 6.13 -3.88 9.99
C GLU A 21 6.41 -2.40 10.26
N GLN A 22 6.44 -1.56 9.20
CA GLN A 22 6.83 -0.16 9.31
C GLN A 22 5.71 0.77 9.77
N LEU A 23 4.48 0.59 9.29
CA LEU A 23 3.35 1.46 9.63
C LEU A 23 2.53 0.90 10.80
N GLY A 24 2.72 -0.36 11.14
CA GLY A 24 1.95 -1.08 12.14
C GLY A 24 0.72 -1.79 11.57
N PRO A 25 0.19 -2.79 12.28
CA PRO A 25 -0.92 -3.63 11.82
C PRO A 25 -2.23 -2.85 11.65
N ASP A 26 -2.29 -1.67 12.25
CA ASP A 26 -3.47 -0.83 12.30
C ASP A 26 -3.43 0.40 11.39
N ALA A 27 -2.42 0.50 10.51
CA ALA A 27 -2.28 1.63 9.60
C ALA A 27 -3.34 1.70 8.50
N PHE A 28 -3.72 0.57 7.92
CA PHE A 28 -4.63 0.51 6.78
C PHE A 28 -5.44 -0.79 6.77
N VAL A 29 -6.44 -0.85 5.89
CA VAL A 29 -7.21 -2.06 5.60
C VAL A 29 -6.92 -2.51 4.18
N VAL A 30 -6.47 -3.76 4.01
CA VAL A 30 -6.30 -4.34 2.68
C VAL A 30 -7.66 -4.69 2.10
N ASP A 31 -7.93 -4.21 0.89
CA ASP A 31 -9.11 -4.60 0.12
C ASP A 31 -8.82 -5.89 -0.65
N ALA A 32 -9.31 -7.01 -0.12
CA ALA A 32 -9.27 -8.32 -0.76
C ALA A 32 -10.50 -8.61 -1.63
N THR A 33 -11.48 -7.70 -1.67
CA THR A 33 -12.76 -7.92 -2.37
C THR A 33 -12.72 -7.41 -3.81
N THR A 34 -11.97 -6.33 -4.07
CA THR A 34 -11.82 -5.80 -5.42
C THR A 34 -10.92 -6.72 -6.25
N SER A 35 -11.48 -7.29 -7.32
CA SER A 35 -10.75 -8.11 -8.27
C SER A 35 -9.83 -7.23 -9.11
N LEU A 36 -8.53 -7.29 -8.82
CA LEU A 36 -7.46 -6.62 -9.55
C LEU A 36 -6.46 -7.64 -10.07
N ASP A 37 -5.56 -7.19 -10.94
CA ASP A 37 -4.36 -7.95 -11.31
C ASP A 37 -3.63 -8.47 -10.06
N SER A 38 -3.01 -9.65 -10.18
CA SER A 38 -2.25 -10.27 -9.09
C SER A 38 -1.13 -9.37 -8.54
N ARG A 39 -0.63 -8.42 -9.34
CA ARG A 39 0.42 -7.45 -9.02
C ARG A 39 -0.11 -6.09 -8.57
N ALA A 40 -1.38 -6.03 -8.16
CA ALA A 40 -1.98 -4.82 -7.62
C ALA A 40 -2.95 -5.11 -6.46
N ILE A 41 -3.10 -4.14 -5.56
CA ILE A 41 -3.98 -4.21 -4.40
C ILE A 41 -4.48 -2.80 -4.03
N TYR A 42 -5.67 -2.72 -3.44
CA TYR A 42 -6.14 -1.50 -2.79
C TYR A 42 -5.86 -1.56 -1.29
N LEU A 43 -5.35 -0.47 -0.75
CA LEU A 43 -5.27 -0.19 0.69
C LEU A 43 -6.28 0.91 1.01
N ARG A 44 -7.00 0.79 2.11
CA ARG A 44 -8.05 1.74 2.50
C ARG A 44 -7.73 2.35 3.85
N HIS A 45 -8.09 3.63 4.00
CA HIS A 45 -8.13 4.26 5.31
C HIS A 45 -9.15 3.55 6.20
N ARG A 46 -8.91 3.55 7.51
CA ARG A 46 -9.74 2.79 8.46
C ARG A 46 -11.13 3.37 8.67
N THR A 47 -11.22 4.69 8.63
CA THR A 47 -12.44 5.43 8.98
C THR A 47 -12.97 6.30 7.84
N ASP A 48 -12.19 6.50 6.78
CA ASP A 48 -12.57 7.36 5.66
C ASP A 48 -12.61 6.52 4.39
N GLU A 49 -13.81 6.15 3.95
CA GLU A 49 -13.99 5.27 2.78
C GLU A 49 -13.54 5.93 1.47
N GLY A 50 -13.44 7.26 1.44
CA GLY A 50 -12.98 8.02 0.28
C GLY A 50 -11.46 8.12 0.15
N VAL A 51 -10.72 7.65 1.15
CA VAL A 51 -9.25 7.67 1.18
C VAL A 51 -8.69 6.27 0.96
N ARG A 52 -8.03 6.06 -0.18
CA ARG A 52 -7.51 4.75 -0.61
C ARG A 52 -6.20 4.90 -1.36
N ALA A 53 -5.37 3.87 -1.34
CA ALA A 53 -4.19 3.78 -2.19
C ALA A 53 -4.27 2.57 -3.11
N TRP A 54 -4.19 2.79 -4.42
CA TRP A 54 -3.98 1.71 -5.39
C TRP A 54 -2.48 1.44 -5.53
N LEU A 55 -2.00 0.33 -4.96
CA LEU A 55 -0.60 -0.07 -4.96
C LEU A 55 -0.36 -1.16 -6.00
N TYR A 56 0.68 -1.02 -6.82
CA TYR A 56 1.02 -1.98 -7.86
C TYR A 56 2.54 -2.09 -8.12
N THR A 57 2.95 -3.22 -8.68
CA THR A 57 4.35 -3.49 -9.06
C THR A 57 4.55 -3.66 -10.57
N LEU A 58 3.48 -3.71 -11.35
CA LEU A 58 3.57 -3.84 -12.80
C LEU A 58 4.20 -2.59 -13.42
N GLY A 59 5.19 -2.78 -14.30
CA GLY A 59 5.89 -1.69 -14.98
C GLY A 59 6.93 -0.95 -14.13
N GLN A 60 7.12 -1.37 -12.87
CA GLN A 60 8.03 -0.71 -11.94
C GLN A 60 9.41 -1.36 -11.93
N ASN A 61 10.42 -0.58 -11.61
CA ASN A 61 11.76 -1.08 -11.34
C ASN A 61 11.76 -2.04 -10.14
N SER A 62 12.73 -2.95 -10.08
CA SER A 62 12.89 -3.84 -8.94
C SER A 62 13.03 -3.03 -7.64
N GLY A 63 12.28 -3.41 -6.60
CA GLY A 63 12.24 -2.70 -5.32
C GLY A 63 11.52 -1.33 -5.35
N HIS A 64 10.84 -1.01 -6.45
CA HIS A 64 10.03 0.20 -6.59
C HIS A 64 8.57 -0.14 -6.85
N TYR A 65 7.70 0.82 -6.57
CA TYR A 65 6.27 0.64 -6.55
C TYR A 65 5.57 1.80 -7.24
N GLY A 66 4.45 1.50 -7.88
CA GLY A 66 3.49 2.49 -8.33
C GLY A 66 2.39 2.60 -7.29
N VAL A 67 1.98 3.82 -6.97
CA VAL A 67 0.90 4.08 -6.02
C VAL A 67 0.06 5.25 -6.51
N HIS A 68 -1.26 5.06 -6.59
CA HIS A 68 -2.18 6.17 -6.75
C HIS A 68 -2.83 6.46 -5.40
N LEU A 69 -2.53 7.63 -4.83
CA LEU A 69 -3.17 8.12 -3.61
C LEU A 69 -4.52 8.74 -4.00
N GLU A 70 -5.60 8.09 -3.60
CA GLU A 70 -6.98 8.52 -3.88
C GLU A 70 -7.55 9.22 -2.66
N TYR A 71 -8.03 10.43 -2.88
CA TYR A 71 -8.82 11.25 -1.95
C TYR A 71 -10.24 11.37 -2.50
N PRO A 72 -11.22 11.81 -1.69
CA PRO A 72 -12.62 11.89 -2.13
C PRO A 72 -12.85 12.63 -3.47
N ASN A 73 -12.00 13.60 -3.80
CA ASN A 73 -12.16 14.45 -4.99
C ASN A 73 -10.94 14.51 -5.91
N SER A 74 -9.88 13.74 -5.65
CA SER A 74 -8.65 13.82 -6.42
C SER A 74 -7.84 12.53 -6.33
N THR A 75 -7.00 12.30 -7.33
CA THR A 75 -6.01 11.23 -7.32
C THR A 75 -4.64 11.81 -7.59
N ASP A 76 -3.65 11.37 -6.83
CA ASP A 76 -2.26 11.76 -6.97
C ASP A 76 -1.41 10.52 -7.30
N PRO A 77 -1.07 10.30 -8.59
CA PRO A 77 -0.34 9.12 -9.03
C PRO A 77 1.18 9.31 -8.91
N HIS A 78 1.85 8.29 -8.36
CA HIS A 78 3.29 8.22 -8.23
C HIS A 78 3.80 6.90 -8.83
N GLU A 79 4.86 6.99 -9.62
CA GLU A 79 5.48 5.87 -10.32
C GLU A 79 6.94 5.71 -9.87
N ASN A 80 7.42 4.47 -9.88
CA ASN A 80 8.79 4.09 -9.53
C ASN A 80 9.25 4.68 -8.21
N VAL A 81 8.42 4.56 -7.18
CA VAL A 81 8.71 5.05 -5.82
C VAL A 81 9.46 3.98 -5.03
N PRO A 82 10.62 4.28 -4.41
CA PRO A 82 11.30 3.32 -3.54
C PRO A 82 10.49 3.07 -2.26
N LEU A 83 10.72 1.91 -1.61
CA LEU A 83 10.00 1.53 -0.39
C LEU A 83 9.94 2.64 0.68
N SER A 84 11.07 3.31 0.95
CA SER A 84 11.13 4.36 1.99
C SER A 84 10.16 5.51 1.69
N ALA A 85 10.12 5.99 0.45
CA ALA A 85 9.21 7.06 0.05
C ALA A 85 7.75 6.57 0.00
N LEU A 86 7.51 5.32 -0.41
CA LEU A 86 6.18 4.71 -0.35
C LEU A 86 5.64 4.70 1.08
N VAL A 87 6.48 4.31 2.05
CA VAL A 87 6.10 4.24 3.47
C VAL A 87 5.78 5.64 4.00
N GLU A 88 6.60 6.64 3.68
CA GLU A 88 6.34 8.04 4.07
C GLU A 88 5.03 8.57 3.47
N MET A 89 4.81 8.32 2.17
CA MET A 89 3.57 8.72 1.49
C MET A 89 2.34 8.06 2.11
N LEU A 90 2.39 6.75 2.36
CA LEU A 90 1.28 6.01 2.96
C LEU A 90 1.07 6.37 4.43
N ALA A 91 2.12 6.71 5.17
CA ALA A 91 2.00 7.17 6.54
C ALA A 91 1.21 8.48 6.61
N VAL A 92 1.53 9.44 5.75
CA VAL A 92 0.76 10.70 5.64
C VAL A 92 -0.65 10.43 5.14
N HIS A 93 -0.80 9.60 4.10
CA HIS A 93 -2.09 9.32 3.48
C HIS A 93 -3.06 8.56 4.40
N PHE A 94 -2.55 7.79 5.36
CA PHE A 94 -3.34 7.03 6.33
C PHE A 94 -3.25 7.55 7.77
N ASP A 95 -2.81 8.80 7.97
CA ASP A 95 -2.68 9.44 9.29
C ASP A 95 -1.89 8.61 10.32
N VAL A 96 -0.84 7.91 9.86
CA VAL A 96 0.05 7.10 10.70
C VAL A 96 1.14 7.99 11.30
N ALA A 97 1.09 8.19 12.62
CA ALA A 97 1.98 9.12 13.31
C ALA A 97 3.44 8.63 13.45
N ILE A 98 3.69 7.32 13.39
CA ILE A 98 5.00 6.74 13.69
C ILE A 98 5.34 5.68 12.65
N ILE A 99 6.52 5.81 12.03
CA ILE A 99 7.11 4.81 11.16
C ILE A 99 8.18 4.03 11.95
N GLN A 100 8.06 2.71 12.01
CA GLN A 100 9.04 1.82 12.60
C GLN A 100 10.19 1.56 11.61
N PRO A 101 11.45 1.50 12.07
CA PRO A 101 12.56 1.05 11.23
C PRO A 101 12.39 -0.45 10.91
N LEU A 102 12.83 -0.86 9.73
CA LEU A 102 12.97 -2.29 9.42
C LEU A 102 14.10 -2.90 10.27
N PRO A 103 13.95 -4.16 10.71
CA PRO A 103 14.98 -4.87 11.47
C PRO A 103 16.27 -5.14 10.67
#